data_AF-A0A0D6M9L3-F1
#
_entry.id   AF-A0A0D6M9L3-F1
#
_cell.length_a   1.000
_cell.length_b   1.000
_cell.length_c   1.000
_cell.angle_alpha   90.00
_cell.angle_beta   90.00
_cell.angle_gamma   90.00
#
_symmetry.space_group_name_H-M   'P 1'
#
loop_
_entity.id
_entity.type
_entity.pdbx_description
1 polymer ?
#
loop_
_entity_poly.entity_id
_entity_poly.type
_entity_poly.pdbx_seq_one_letter_code
_entity_poly.pdbx_strand_id
1 'polypeptide(L)'
;MSSTGFPELFPPVRLALPLITDIDSPIIESWKDSGSHPKLEATPHSVLLCPLTANDDIQSAIHHLEKLASILHDTCGIASVQININPELDGFDSTRIKEMIHGEVEKVNGSITLEKTFEPISKYLWTLRENLNNISTALENGTMEIDLKDKGFPPVLERAHLRKQAAAEAEGLRWQLEKKDMEILELKKTIKSRLDDISNYKLRLDMAEARIESAGKQDNVKVQHLEAKIEQLVADNKKKQIEFDETMDALQKELKDCERENAELKQIAKNFSRKTLLDIALLAAGLKLNSKKMEDMNGIEEVIDVLAGRSVRVLPNLLRVGETVDAADQGVIIGAWLKWKEYRDSVRQKNIQRIESRAATSPVQATPIGLALGREEAALLEQQLAESRDALRRATLEIISLKASAHFICAELSMAQNRNGVIRLPDMVCGPETLKGKENDAALEAISKEVEQLKRDELKYMVFIPNPSRPRHLQEQDRARFEKEREAYNYQVSRLRTRLHQYWKETCPGQPFPNLFGLSTVKKEPAKVRDVRYGSEAFKDICNRWGVKA
;
A
#
# COMPACT_ATOMS: atom_id res chain seq x y z
N MET A 1 -33.48 26.91 79.96
CA MET A 1 -32.34 26.04 80.30
C MET A 1 -31.50 25.91 79.04
N SER A 2 -30.24 26.39 79.12
CA SER A 2 -29.02 26.06 78.32
C SER A 2 -29.16 25.63 76.84
N SER A 3 -28.40 26.13 75.85
CA SER A 3 -27.09 26.79 75.85
C SER A 3 -26.75 27.37 74.45
N THR A 4 -26.03 28.51 74.44
CA THR A 4 -24.87 28.87 73.57
C THR A 4 -24.99 28.69 72.04
N GLY A 5 -24.94 29.69 71.15
CA GLY A 5 -24.14 30.91 71.10
C GLY A 5 -22.88 30.70 70.25
N PHE A 6 -22.76 31.33 69.07
CA PHE A 6 -21.55 31.99 68.49
C PHE A 6 -21.90 32.64 67.12
N PRO A 7 -21.23 33.74 66.69
CA PRO A 7 -21.79 34.81 65.86
C PRO A 7 -21.29 34.86 64.40
N GLU A 8 -22.08 35.50 63.55
CA GLU A 8 -21.70 36.07 62.25
C GLU A 8 -20.63 37.16 62.41
N LEU A 9 -19.53 37.09 61.66
CA LEU A 9 -18.62 38.21 61.43
C LEU A 9 -17.92 38.10 60.05
N PHE A 10 -18.12 39.16 59.23
CA PHE A 10 -17.30 39.69 58.11
C PHE A 10 -17.57 39.29 56.62
N PRO A 11 -17.26 40.21 55.68
CA PRO A 11 -17.98 40.47 54.43
C PRO A 11 -17.25 39.91 53.18
N PRO A 12 -17.89 39.89 52.00
CA PRO A 12 -17.23 39.46 50.77
C PRO A 12 -16.24 40.52 50.26
N VAL A 13 -14.95 40.17 50.28
CA VAL A 13 -13.87 40.91 49.62
C VAL A 13 -13.99 40.74 48.10
N ARG A 14 -14.19 41.86 47.40
CA ARG A 14 -14.08 41.97 45.95
C ARG A 14 -12.62 41.91 45.53
N LEU A 15 -12.24 41.01 44.63
CA LEU A 15 -11.04 41.15 43.83
C LEU A 15 -11.45 41.47 42.38
N ALA A 16 -11.27 42.73 42.04
CA ALA A 16 -11.23 43.21 40.67
C ALA A 16 -9.83 42.90 40.11
N LEU A 17 -9.77 42.18 39.00
CA LEU A 17 -8.56 42.06 38.17
C LEU A 17 -8.57 43.19 37.14
N PRO A 18 -7.57 44.07 37.08
CA PRO A 18 -7.31 44.87 35.89
C PRO A 18 -6.54 44.03 34.87
N LEU A 19 -7.03 44.08 33.63
CA LEU A 19 -6.27 43.78 32.42
C LEU A 19 -5.08 44.76 32.35
N ILE A 20 -3.86 44.24 32.24
CA ILE A 20 -2.70 45.00 31.78
C ILE A 20 -2.14 44.25 30.57
N THR A 21 -2.30 44.90 29.42
CA THR A 21 -1.64 44.63 28.14
C THR A 21 -0.25 45.28 28.13
N ASP A 22 0.72 44.56 27.56
CA ASP A 22 2.00 44.99 27.00
C ASP A 22 3.02 45.76 27.86
N ILE A 23 4.26 45.26 27.90
CA ILE A 23 5.48 45.90 27.36
C ILE A 23 6.73 45.08 27.77
N ASP A 24 7.65 44.97 26.83
CA ASP A 24 9.00 44.42 26.90
C ASP A 24 9.88 44.94 28.06
N SER A 25 10.88 44.11 28.39
CA SER A 25 12.18 44.40 29.01
C SER A 25 12.41 44.10 30.51
N PRO A 26 13.67 43.76 30.88
CA PRO A 26 14.00 42.94 32.04
C PRO A 26 14.54 43.77 33.22
N ILE A 27 14.03 43.52 34.42
CA ILE A 27 14.69 43.94 35.68
C ILE A 27 14.59 42.79 36.67
N ILE A 28 15.71 42.07 36.81
CA ILE A 28 16.06 41.25 37.97
C ILE A 28 16.71 42.22 38.98
N GLU A 29 16.46 41.97 40.26
CA GLU A 29 17.12 42.51 41.47
C GLU A 29 16.42 43.65 42.21
N SER A 30 15.64 43.28 43.22
CA SER A 30 15.78 43.73 44.61
C SER A 30 14.65 43.10 45.43
N TRP A 31 14.58 43.36 46.74
CA TRP A 31 13.63 42.78 47.71
C TRP A 31 14.07 41.45 48.33
N LYS A 32 15.31 41.46 48.83
CA LYS A 32 15.65 40.86 50.12
C LYS A 32 15.27 41.84 51.24
N ASP A 33 14.81 41.31 52.36
CA ASP A 33 14.58 41.96 53.66
C ASP A 33 13.38 42.92 53.82
N SER A 34 12.32 42.40 54.43
CA SER A 34 11.75 43.00 55.65
C SER A 34 10.83 42.00 56.32
N GLY A 35 11.16 41.67 57.57
CA GLY A 35 10.40 40.74 58.39
C GLY A 35 9.13 41.34 58.98
N SER A 36 8.41 40.44 59.67
CA SER A 36 7.23 40.64 60.52
C SER A 36 5.90 40.88 59.79
N HIS A 37 4.99 39.90 59.89
CA HIS A 37 3.57 40.05 60.30
C HIS A 37 2.85 38.68 60.33
N PRO A 38 1.68 38.55 60.99
CA PRO A 38 1.41 37.54 62.02
C PRO A 38 0.75 36.25 61.51
N LYS A 39 0.83 35.21 62.38
CA LYS A 39 0.10 33.94 62.30
C LYS A 39 -1.39 34.17 61.99
N LEU A 40 -1.82 33.76 60.81
CA LEU A 40 -3.19 33.29 60.59
C LEU A 40 -3.10 31.78 60.39
N GLU A 41 -3.56 31.04 61.39
CA GLU A 41 -3.86 29.62 61.25
C GLU A 41 -5.06 29.48 60.30
N ALA A 42 -4.80 29.11 59.06
CA ALA A 42 -5.82 28.61 58.14
C ALA A 42 -5.52 27.14 57.93
N THR A 43 -6.35 26.28 58.54
CA THR A 43 -6.36 24.83 58.31
C THR A 43 -6.66 24.55 56.83
N PRO A 44 -5.74 23.96 56.04
CA PRO A 44 -6.07 23.50 54.71
C PRO A 44 -6.44 22.02 54.79
N HIS A 45 -7.63 21.66 54.34
CA HIS A 45 -7.91 20.29 53.94
C HIS A 45 -7.01 19.98 52.72
N SER A 46 -5.92 19.27 52.98
CA SER A 46 -4.91 18.88 52.01
C SER A 46 -5.37 17.67 51.20
N VAL A 47 -5.47 17.85 49.89
CA VAL A 47 -5.51 16.72 48.94
C VAL A 47 -4.08 16.16 48.88
N LEU A 48 -3.87 15.03 49.54
CA LEU A 48 -2.60 14.30 49.63
C LEU A 48 -2.31 13.58 48.29
N LEU A 49 -1.21 13.94 47.62
CA LEU A 49 -0.65 13.15 46.52
C LEU A 49 0.20 12.02 47.13
N CYS A 50 -0.11 10.77 46.76
CA CYS A 50 0.58 9.58 47.28
C CYS A 50 1.98 9.40 46.65
N PRO A 51 2.95 8.78 47.37
CA PRO A 51 4.27 8.44 46.82
C PRO A 51 4.18 7.51 45.59
N LEU A 52 5.13 7.62 44.64
CA LEU A 52 5.15 6.84 43.39
C LEU A 52 5.06 5.32 43.60
N THR A 53 5.69 4.77 44.64
CA THR A 53 5.70 3.32 44.89
C THR A 53 4.34 2.78 45.33
N ALA A 54 3.61 3.54 46.17
CA ALA A 54 2.25 3.21 46.55
C ALA A 54 1.30 3.32 45.35
N ASN A 55 1.57 4.23 44.42
CA ASN A 55 0.81 4.36 43.18
C ASN A 55 0.98 3.12 42.27
N ASP A 56 2.19 2.57 42.16
CA ASP A 56 2.43 1.36 41.36
C ASP A 56 1.72 0.12 41.94
N ASP A 57 1.75 -0.06 43.27
CA ASP A 57 1.02 -1.15 43.95
C ASP A 57 -0.50 -1.03 43.77
N ILE A 58 -1.04 0.20 43.82
CA ILE A 58 -2.45 0.49 43.59
C ILE A 58 -2.85 0.18 42.14
N GLN A 59 -2.06 0.64 41.17
CA GLN A 59 -2.33 0.37 39.74
C GLN A 59 -2.24 -1.13 39.44
N SER A 60 -1.26 -1.81 40.01
CA SER A 60 -1.14 -3.27 39.92
C SER A 60 -2.35 -3.97 40.56
N ALA A 61 -2.82 -3.55 41.74
CA ALA A 61 -4.01 -4.11 42.38
C ALA A 61 -5.28 -3.93 41.53
N ILE A 62 -5.48 -2.73 40.96
CA ILE A 62 -6.62 -2.44 40.07
C ILE A 62 -6.58 -3.38 38.86
N HIS A 63 -5.43 -3.50 38.19
CA HIS A 63 -5.28 -4.35 37.02
C HIS A 63 -5.64 -5.83 37.30
N HIS A 64 -5.17 -6.38 38.42
CA HIS A 64 -5.46 -7.77 38.79
C HIS A 64 -6.94 -7.99 39.17
N LEU A 65 -7.56 -6.99 39.80
CA LEU A 65 -8.98 -7.02 40.13
C LEU A 65 -9.85 -6.97 38.86
N GLU A 66 -9.51 -6.13 37.88
CA GLU A 66 -10.21 -6.04 36.60
C GLU A 66 -10.17 -7.37 35.83
N LYS A 67 -9.01 -8.03 35.80
CA LYS A 67 -8.86 -9.34 35.16
C LYS A 67 -9.77 -10.39 35.79
N LEU A 68 -9.82 -10.45 37.12
CA LEU A 68 -10.70 -11.36 37.86
C LEU A 68 -12.19 -11.02 37.63
N ALA A 69 -12.54 -9.74 37.66
CA ALA A 69 -13.90 -9.27 37.46
C ALA A 69 -14.42 -9.58 36.05
N SER A 70 -13.59 -9.41 35.01
CA SER A 70 -13.95 -9.76 33.63
C SER A 70 -14.23 -11.25 33.49
N ILE A 71 -13.32 -12.12 33.95
CA ILE A 71 -13.49 -13.58 33.86
C ILE A 71 -14.81 -14.01 34.53
N LEU A 72 -15.10 -13.46 35.72
CA LEU A 72 -16.34 -13.77 36.43
C LEU A 72 -17.57 -13.23 35.70
N HIS A 73 -17.53 -11.98 35.24
CA HIS A 73 -18.63 -11.32 34.55
C HIS A 73 -19.01 -12.04 33.25
N ASP A 74 -18.02 -12.38 32.44
CA ASP A 74 -18.22 -13.05 31.15
C ASP A 74 -18.72 -14.49 31.35
N THR A 75 -18.19 -15.19 32.37
CA THR A 75 -18.71 -16.51 32.78
C THR A 75 -20.18 -16.40 33.20
N CYS A 76 -20.54 -15.41 34.01
CA CYS A 76 -21.94 -15.16 34.40
C CYS A 76 -22.81 -14.78 33.20
N GLY A 77 -22.27 -14.05 32.21
CA GLY A 77 -22.95 -13.73 30.96
C GLY A 77 -23.31 -14.98 30.16
N ILE A 78 -22.35 -15.90 30.00
CA ILE A 78 -22.58 -17.18 29.31
C ILE A 78 -23.60 -18.03 30.06
N ALA A 79 -23.44 -18.14 31.38
CA ALA A 79 -24.37 -18.88 32.24
C ALA A 79 -25.81 -18.34 32.13
N SER A 80 -25.97 -17.01 32.14
CA SER A 80 -27.26 -16.33 32.00
C SER A 80 -27.93 -16.62 30.65
N VAL A 81 -27.16 -16.54 29.54
CA VAL A 81 -27.69 -16.87 28.20
C VAL A 81 -28.15 -18.34 28.13
N GLN A 82 -27.38 -19.27 28.69
CA GLN A 82 -27.73 -20.69 28.67
C GLN A 82 -28.97 -21.02 29.51
N ILE A 83 -29.16 -20.36 30.65
CA ILE A 83 -30.39 -20.48 31.46
C ILE A 83 -31.60 -19.93 30.70
N ASN A 84 -31.46 -18.78 30.02
CA ASN A 84 -32.57 -18.16 29.29
C ASN A 84 -33.02 -19.00 28.08
N ILE A 85 -32.10 -19.73 27.44
CA ILE A 85 -32.41 -20.61 26.31
C ILE A 85 -33.09 -21.91 26.77
N ASN A 86 -32.83 -22.36 27.99
CA ASN A 86 -33.42 -23.57 28.55
C ASN A 86 -34.02 -23.30 29.94
N PRO A 87 -35.28 -22.84 30.01
CA PRO A 87 -35.91 -22.44 31.27
C PRO A 87 -36.21 -23.60 32.24
N GLU A 88 -36.04 -24.87 31.80
CA GLU A 88 -36.12 -26.05 32.67
C GLU A 88 -34.79 -26.37 33.39
N LEU A 89 -33.74 -25.60 33.10
CA LEU A 89 -32.38 -25.84 33.59
C LEU A 89 -32.19 -25.19 34.98
N ASP A 90 -32.23 -26.01 36.04
CA ASP A 90 -32.19 -25.59 37.45
C ASP A 90 -30.76 -25.26 37.98
N GLY A 91 -29.80 -25.07 37.08
CA GLY A 91 -28.40 -24.74 37.39
C GLY A 91 -27.38 -25.58 36.64
N PHE A 92 -26.10 -25.23 36.79
CA PHE A 92 -24.99 -25.92 36.13
C PHE A 92 -24.25 -26.84 37.09
N ASP A 93 -23.80 -27.99 36.61
CA ASP A 93 -22.90 -28.84 37.36
C ASP A 93 -21.47 -28.24 37.39
N SER A 94 -20.67 -28.69 38.35
CA SER A 94 -19.31 -28.17 38.59
C SER A 94 -18.41 -28.28 37.36
N THR A 95 -18.57 -29.35 36.56
CA THR A 95 -17.80 -29.56 35.34
C THR A 95 -18.14 -28.50 34.29
N ARG A 96 -19.43 -28.23 34.10
CA ARG A 96 -19.90 -27.24 33.14
C ARG A 96 -19.50 -25.81 33.52
N ILE A 97 -19.54 -25.46 34.81
CA ILE A 97 -19.05 -24.16 35.28
C ILE A 97 -17.55 -24.04 35.02
N LYS A 98 -16.78 -25.10 35.26
CA LYS A 98 -15.34 -25.13 35.00
C LYS A 98 -15.00 -24.96 33.52
N GLU A 99 -15.78 -25.55 32.61
CA GLU A 99 -15.63 -25.34 31.16
C GLU A 99 -15.91 -23.89 30.74
N MET A 100 -16.96 -23.27 31.31
CA MET A 100 -17.27 -21.87 31.03
C MET A 100 -16.16 -20.94 31.51
N ILE A 101 -15.66 -21.16 32.73
CA ILE A 101 -14.51 -20.41 33.27
C ILE A 101 -13.26 -20.64 32.42
N HIS A 102 -13.01 -21.88 31.99
CA HIS A 102 -11.86 -22.21 31.15
C HIS A 102 -11.86 -21.44 29.83
N GLY A 103 -13.01 -21.36 29.16
CA GLY A 103 -13.16 -20.58 27.93
C GLY A 103 -12.84 -19.09 28.11
N GLU A 104 -13.21 -18.49 29.24
CA GLU A 104 -12.89 -17.08 29.52
C GLU A 104 -11.43 -16.89 29.97
N VAL A 105 -10.89 -17.81 30.77
CA VAL A 105 -9.48 -17.78 31.17
C VAL A 105 -8.56 -17.95 29.95
N GLU A 106 -8.91 -18.83 29.00
CA GLU A 106 -8.11 -19.04 27.78
C GLU A 106 -8.05 -17.77 26.91
N LYS A 107 -9.12 -16.97 26.85
CA LYS A 107 -9.11 -15.68 26.13
C LYS A 107 -8.16 -14.67 26.76
N VAL A 108 -8.09 -14.65 28.09
CA VAL A 108 -7.29 -13.66 28.85
C VAL A 108 -5.83 -14.08 29.00
N ASN A 109 -5.57 -15.38 29.13
CA ASN A 109 -4.26 -15.95 29.49
C ASN A 109 -3.61 -16.78 28.39
N GLY A 110 -4.29 -16.99 27.26
CA GLY A 110 -3.84 -17.87 26.17
C GLY A 110 -4.09 -19.35 26.47
N SER A 111 -3.61 -20.22 25.57
CA SER A 111 -3.90 -21.65 25.64
C SER A 111 -3.48 -22.28 26.98
N ILE A 112 -4.45 -22.84 27.68
CA ILE A 112 -4.29 -23.49 28.99
C ILE A 112 -5.09 -24.78 29.02
N THR A 113 -4.61 -25.81 29.73
CA THR A 113 -5.37 -27.05 29.88
C THR A 113 -6.51 -26.87 30.88
N LEU A 114 -7.59 -27.64 30.72
CA LEU A 114 -8.77 -27.56 31.59
C LEU A 114 -8.42 -27.82 33.06
N GLU A 115 -7.43 -28.67 33.36
CA GLU A 115 -6.96 -28.94 34.72
C GLU A 115 -6.32 -27.70 35.37
N LYS A 116 -5.67 -26.85 34.58
CA LYS A 116 -4.92 -25.68 35.03
C LYS A 116 -5.71 -24.37 35.00
N THR A 117 -6.98 -24.41 34.62
CA THR A 117 -7.90 -23.27 34.53
C THR A 117 -7.83 -22.30 35.72
N PHE A 118 -7.66 -22.82 36.95
CA PHE A 118 -7.65 -22.00 38.16
C PHE A 118 -6.26 -21.48 38.57
N GLU A 119 -5.17 -21.91 37.91
CA GLU A 119 -3.81 -21.43 38.22
C GLU A 119 -3.68 -19.92 37.97
N PRO A 120 -4.11 -19.36 36.82
CA PRO A 120 -4.04 -17.92 36.58
C PRO A 120 -4.90 -17.10 37.54
N ILE A 121 -6.11 -17.59 37.84
CA ILE A 121 -7.02 -16.96 38.81
C ILE A 121 -6.36 -16.91 40.20
N SER A 122 -5.77 -18.03 40.63
CA SER A 122 -5.06 -18.12 41.92
C SER A 122 -3.87 -17.16 41.96
N LYS A 123 -3.12 -17.04 40.86
CA LYS A 123 -2.02 -16.08 40.74
C LYS A 123 -2.51 -14.64 40.87
N TYR A 124 -3.60 -14.28 40.19
CA TYR A 124 -4.18 -12.94 40.28
C TYR A 124 -4.62 -12.59 41.69
N LEU A 125 -5.29 -13.50 42.39
CA LEU A 125 -5.69 -13.32 43.78
C LEU A 125 -4.50 -13.19 44.73
N TRP A 126 -3.43 -13.96 44.49
CA TRP A 126 -2.23 -13.91 45.31
C TRP A 126 -1.49 -12.58 45.17
N THR A 127 -1.27 -12.12 43.94
CA THR A 127 -0.63 -10.82 43.67
C THR A 127 -1.48 -9.66 44.17
N LEU A 128 -2.81 -9.72 44.00
CA LEU A 128 -3.72 -8.73 44.57
C LEU A 128 -3.58 -8.64 46.10
N ARG A 129 -3.52 -9.80 46.78
CA ARG A 129 -3.31 -9.84 48.23
C ARG A 129 -1.97 -9.23 48.65
N GLU A 130 -0.89 -9.51 47.91
CA GLU A 130 0.43 -8.96 48.20
C GLU A 130 0.44 -7.43 48.05
N ASN A 131 -0.10 -6.92 46.95
CA ASN A 131 -0.22 -5.47 46.71
C ASN A 131 -1.04 -4.79 47.81
N LEU A 132 -2.19 -5.35 48.18
CA LEU A 132 -3.03 -4.80 49.25
C LEU A 132 -2.33 -4.83 50.61
N ASN A 133 -1.52 -5.85 50.89
CA ASN A 133 -0.75 -5.94 52.12
C ASN A 133 0.39 -4.91 52.15
N ASN A 134 1.05 -4.66 51.02
CA ASN A 134 2.08 -3.63 50.88
C ASN A 134 1.47 -2.23 51.08
N ILE A 135 0.32 -1.96 50.47
CA ILE A 135 -0.43 -0.71 50.67
C ILE A 135 -0.85 -0.55 52.13
N SER A 136 -1.38 -1.59 52.77
CA SER A 136 -1.75 -1.56 54.20
C SER A 136 -0.55 -1.26 55.08
N THR A 137 0.59 -1.90 54.81
CA THR A 137 1.83 -1.70 55.57
C THR A 137 2.39 -0.29 55.36
N ALA A 138 2.32 0.25 54.14
CA ALA A 138 2.73 1.63 53.85
C ALA A 138 1.84 2.66 54.54
N LEU A 139 0.53 2.38 54.63
CA LEU A 139 -0.44 3.21 55.33
C LEU A 139 -0.22 3.19 56.84
N GLU A 140 0.03 2.01 57.42
CA GLU A 140 0.32 1.83 58.86
C GLU A 140 1.64 2.48 59.29
N ASN A 141 2.66 2.43 58.43
CA ASN A 141 3.98 3.00 58.70
C ASN A 141 4.06 4.51 58.44
N GLY A 142 3.00 5.15 57.97
CA GLY A 142 2.99 6.58 57.65
C GLY A 142 3.91 6.97 56.50
N THR A 143 4.40 6.02 55.70
CA THR A 143 5.30 6.30 54.55
C THR A 143 4.57 6.98 53.39
N MET A 144 3.23 7.06 53.47
CA MET A 144 2.38 7.85 52.59
C MET A 144 2.13 9.28 53.09
N GLU A 145 2.66 9.67 54.26
CA GLU A 145 2.60 11.04 54.76
C GLU A 145 3.75 11.88 54.16
N ILE A 146 3.43 13.03 53.60
CA ILE A 146 4.43 14.00 53.11
C ILE A 146 4.94 14.79 54.32
N ASP A 147 6.22 14.66 54.66
CA ASP A 147 6.86 15.49 55.70
C ASP A 147 6.90 16.96 55.24
N LEU A 148 6.06 17.80 55.84
CA LEU A 148 5.93 19.24 55.54
C LEU A 148 7.18 20.06 55.90
N LYS A 149 8.28 19.43 56.33
CA LYS A 149 9.51 20.09 56.75
C LYS A 149 10.43 20.48 55.61
N ASP A 150 10.21 19.99 54.39
CA ASP A 150 11.02 20.44 53.26
C ASP A 150 10.49 21.78 52.75
N LYS A 151 11.33 22.81 52.84
CA LYS A 151 11.00 24.19 52.45
C LYS A 151 10.97 24.29 50.93
N GLY A 152 9.95 23.71 50.32
CA GLY A 152 9.58 24.00 48.94
C GLY A 152 9.30 25.48 48.76
N PHE A 153 9.60 25.99 47.58
CA PHE A 153 9.25 27.36 47.20
C PHE A 153 7.77 27.62 47.53
N PRO A 154 7.40 28.81 48.04
CA PRO A 154 6.01 29.19 48.21
C PRO A 154 5.17 28.77 46.98
N PRO A 155 3.93 28.28 47.14
CA PRO A 155 3.13 27.70 46.04
C PRO A 155 2.94 28.62 44.81
N VAL A 156 3.15 29.93 44.97
CA VAL A 156 3.19 30.89 43.86
C VAL A 156 4.49 30.76 43.05
N LEU A 157 5.63 30.64 43.72
CA LEU A 157 6.93 30.45 43.09
C LEU A 157 7.04 29.05 42.47
N GLU A 158 6.52 28.01 43.12
CA GLU A 158 6.45 26.67 42.52
C GLU A 158 5.64 26.67 41.22
N ARG A 159 4.46 27.30 41.21
CA ARG A 159 3.66 27.49 39.99
C ARG A 159 4.39 28.33 38.94
N ALA A 160 5.15 29.34 39.34
CA ALA A 160 5.95 30.15 38.42
C ALA A 160 7.09 29.33 37.80
N HIS A 161 7.77 28.49 38.58
CA HIS A 161 8.81 27.58 38.11
C HIS A 161 8.25 26.53 37.15
N LEU A 162 7.13 25.89 37.48
CA LEU A 162 6.45 24.94 36.59
C LEU A 162 6.04 25.60 35.28
N ARG A 163 5.52 26.84 35.30
CA ARG A 163 5.22 27.57 34.07
C ARG A 163 6.45 27.91 33.25
N LYS A 164 7.55 28.30 33.90
CA LYS A 164 8.82 28.57 33.22
C LYS A 164 9.37 27.31 32.55
N GLN A 165 9.27 26.17 33.24
CA GLN A 165 9.68 24.87 32.70
C GLN A 165 8.79 24.45 31.53
N ALA A 166 7.47 24.51 31.68
CA ALA A 166 6.53 24.19 30.61
C ALA A 166 6.73 25.10 29.37
N ALA A 167 7.04 26.38 29.56
CA ALA A 167 7.37 27.29 28.47
C ALA A 167 8.66 26.87 27.74
N ALA A 168 9.72 26.51 28.48
CA ALA A 168 10.98 26.03 27.89
C ALA A 168 10.80 24.70 27.15
N GLU A 169 10.01 23.78 27.70
CA GLU A 169 9.65 22.51 27.04
C GLU A 169 8.84 22.75 25.77
N ALA A 170 7.88 23.69 25.78
CA ALA A 170 7.12 24.08 24.61
C ALA A 170 8.00 24.72 23.51
N GLU A 171 8.98 25.54 23.88
CA GLU A 171 9.98 26.07 22.93
C GLU A 171 10.85 24.97 22.34
N GLY A 172 11.27 23.99 23.14
CA GLY A 172 12.01 22.81 22.67
C GLY A 172 11.19 21.98 21.67
N LEU A 173 9.91 21.75 21.97
CA LEU A 173 8.99 21.06 21.05
C LEU A 173 8.76 21.85 19.76
N ARG A 174 8.63 23.19 19.84
CA ARG A 174 8.52 24.06 18.67
C ARG A 174 9.73 23.94 17.76
N TRP A 175 10.95 23.92 18.32
CA TRP A 175 12.17 23.74 17.54
C TRP A 175 12.25 22.35 16.87
N GLN A 176 11.83 21.30 17.57
CA GLN A 176 11.77 19.96 16.97
C GLN A 176 10.75 19.89 15.83
N LEU A 177 9.60 20.54 15.97
CA LEU A 177 8.59 20.64 14.91
C LEU A 177 9.17 21.33 13.67
N GLU A 178 9.84 22.48 13.86
CA GLU A 178 10.47 23.23 12.77
C GLU A 178 11.56 22.40 12.05
N LYS A 179 12.35 21.64 12.80
CA LYS A 179 13.31 20.69 12.22
C LYS A 179 12.61 19.62 11.38
N LYS A 180 11.51 19.05 11.88
CA LYS A 180 10.73 18.04 11.16
C LYS A 180 10.07 18.62 9.90
N ASP A 181 9.59 19.86 9.94
CA ASP A 181 9.06 20.54 8.76
C ASP A 181 10.12 20.76 7.69
N MET A 182 11.37 21.08 8.09
CA MET A 182 12.49 21.17 7.16
C MET A 182 12.84 19.82 6.54
N GLU A 183 12.91 18.74 7.34
CA GLU A 183 13.10 17.37 6.84
C GLU A 183 12.01 16.98 5.84
N ILE A 184 10.74 17.29 6.14
CA ILE A 184 9.61 17.05 5.23
C ILE A 184 9.78 17.83 3.92
N LEU A 185 10.22 19.09 4.00
CA LEU A 185 10.46 19.91 2.81
C LEU A 185 11.56 19.34 1.92
N GLU A 186 12.66 18.86 2.50
CA GLU A 186 13.76 18.22 1.77
C GLU A 186 13.35 16.88 1.15
N LEU A 187 12.58 16.07 1.88
CA LEU A 187 12.00 14.82 1.35
C LEU A 187 11.06 15.11 0.18
N LYS A 188 10.23 16.14 0.27
CA LYS A 188 9.37 16.58 -0.85
C LYS A 188 10.19 16.98 -2.08
N LYS A 189 11.30 17.71 -1.90
CA LYS A 189 12.22 18.06 -3.01
C LYS A 189 12.83 16.81 -3.64
N THR A 190 13.26 15.85 -2.81
CA THR A 190 13.83 14.59 -3.26
C THR A 190 12.81 13.76 -4.06
N ILE A 191 11.58 13.63 -3.55
CA ILE A 191 10.49 12.93 -4.24
C ILE A 191 10.22 13.56 -5.61
N LYS A 192 10.17 14.90 -5.69
CA LYS A 192 9.95 15.59 -6.96
C LYS A 192 11.06 15.29 -7.97
N SER A 193 12.33 15.38 -7.55
CA SER A 193 13.47 15.02 -8.39
C SER A 193 13.39 13.56 -8.88
N ARG A 194 13.02 12.62 -8.00
CA ARG A 194 12.82 11.20 -8.38
C ARG A 194 11.66 10.99 -9.36
N LEU A 195 10.58 11.77 -9.26
CA LEU A 195 9.49 11.73 -10.23
C LEU A 195 9.94 12.22 -11.61
N ASP A 196 10.79 13.25 -11.66
CA ASP A 196 11.38 13.75 -12.90
C ASP A 196 12.32 12.69 -13.52
N ASP A 197 13.15 12.03 -12.70
CA ASP A 197 14.01 10.91 -13.11
C ASP A 197 13.18 9.75 -13.71
N ILE A 198 12.12 9.31 -13.02
CA ILE A 198 11.21 8.26 -13.49
C ILE A 198 10.58 8.64 -14.83
N SER A 199 10.16 9.89 -14.98
CA SER A 199 9.58 10.39 -16.23
C SER A 199 10.61 10.35 -17.37
N ASN A 200 11.88 10.66 -17.09
CA ASN A 200 12.96 10.53 -18.07
C ASN A 200 13.22 9.06 -18.47
N TYR A 201 13.26 8.15 -17.51
CA TYR A 201 13.43 6.72 -17.77
C TYR A 201 12.26 6.15 -18.57
N LYS A 202 11.03 6.58 -18.27
CA LYS A 202 9.84 6.20 -19.05
C LYS A 202 9.95 6.64 -20.50
N LEU A 203 10.36 7.89 -20.76
CA LEU A 203 10.60 8.35 -22.14
C LEU A 203 11.67 7.51 -22.85
N ARG A 204 12.76 7.15 -22.16
CA ARG A 204 13.80 6.28 -22.74
C ARG A 204 13.28 4.87 -23.04
N LEU A 205 12.42 4.33 -22.17
CA LEU A 205 11.76 3.05 -22.38
C LEU A 205 10.86 3.11 -23.62
N ASP A 206 9.98 4.10 -23.71
CA ASP A 206 9.09 4.30 -24.87
C ASP A 206 9.88 4.41 -26.19
N MET A 207 11.02 5.12 -26.17
CA MET A 207 11.92 5.21 -27.34
C MET A 207 12.57 3.87 -27.69
N ALA A 208 12.94 3.05 -26.69
CA ALA A 208 13.51 1.74 -26.92
C ALA A 208 12.46 0.75 -27.45
N GLU A 209 11.25 0.78 -26.90
CA GLU A 209 10.11 0.00 -27.39
C GLU A 209 9.76 0.35 -28.84
N ALA A 210 9.72 1.65 -29.18
CA ALA A 210 9.48 2.10 -30.56
C ALA A 210 10.57 1.61 -31.53
N ARG A 211 11.84 1.55 -31.10
CA ARG A 211 12.94 0.98 -31.90
C ARG A 211 12.78 -0.52 -32.10
N ILE A 212 12.42 -1.25 -31.05
CA ILE A 212 12.18 -2.70 -31.13
C ILE A 212 11.01 -2.98 -32.07
N GLU A 213 9.92 -2.25 -31.95
CA GLU A 213 8.75 -2.37 -32.83
C GLU A 213 9.10 -2.09 -34.30
N SER A 214 9.88 -1.03 -34.56
CA SER A 214 10.36 -0.71 -35.91
C SER A 214 11.29 -1.80 -36.47
N ALA A 215 12.20 -2.32 -35.65
CA ALA A 215 13.10 -3.41 -36.05
C ALA A 215 12.32 -4.70 -36.34
N GLY A 216 11.34 -5.04 -35.49
CA GLY A 216 10.45 -6.18 -35.67
C GLY A 216 9.68 -6.12 -36.98
N LYS A 217 9.15 -4.94 -37.35
CA LYS A 217 8.50 -4.74 -38.67
C LYS A 217 9.45 -4.97 -39.82
N GLN A 218 10.67 -4.43 -39.75
CA GLN A 218 11.67 -4.60 -40.81
C GLN A 218 12.08 -6.07 -40.96
N ASP A 219 12.27 -6.77 -39.86
CA ASP A 219 12.62 -8.19 -39.88
C ASP A 219 11.46 -9.04 -40.40
N ASN A 220 10.21 -8.71 -40.07
CA ASN A 220 9.05 -9.38 -40.63
C ASN A 220 8.97 -9.24 -42.16
N VAL A 221 9.28 -8.05 -42.70
CA VAL A 221 9.38 -7.84 -44.16
C VAL A 221 10.50 -8.69 -44.78
N LYS A 222 11.66 -8.82 -44.12
CA LYS A 222 12.74 -9.69 -44.60
C LYS A 222 12.33 -11.17 -44.58
N VAL A 223 11.64 -11.61 -43.54
CA VAL A 223 11.10 -12.97 -43.42
C VAL A 223 10.14 -13.25 -44.57
N GLN A 224 9.16 -12.39 -44.79
CA GLN A 224 8.22 -12.51 -45.91
C GLN A 224 8.92 -12.56 -47.27
N HIS A 225 9.96 -11.75 -47.48
CA HIS A 225 10.74 -11.77 -48.72
C HIS A 225 11.51 -13.09 -48.90
N LEU A 226 12.11 -13.61 -47.82
CA LEU A 226 12.82 -14.89 -47.85
C LEU A 226 11.87 -16.06 -48.06
N GLU A 227 10.69 -16.06 -47.43
CA GLU A 227 9.63 -17.05 -47.63
C GLU A 227 9.17 -17.07 -49.09
N ALA A 228 8.85 -15.90 -49.67
CA ALA A 228 8.48 -15.78 -51.08
C ALA A 228 9.58 -16.32 -52.02
N LYS A 229 10.86 -16.06 -51.69
CA LYS A 229 12.00 -16.59 -52.44
C LYS A 229 12.14 -18.11 -52.31
N ILE A 230 11.87 -18.67 -51.13
CA ILE A 230 11.85 -20.11 -50.89
C ILE A 230 10.72 -20.75 -51.72
N GLU A 231 9.51 -20.19 -51.68
CA GLU A 231 8.38 -20.69 -52.48
C GLU A 231 8.69 -20.68 -53.98
N GLN A 232 9.31 -19.59 -54.47
CA GLN A 232 9.74 -19.49 -55.86
C GLN A 232 10.75 -20.58 -56.22
N LEU A 233 11.80 -20.79 -55.41
CA LEU A 233 12.81 -21.82 -55.65
C LEU A 233 12.23 -23.24 -55.57
N VAL A 234 11.26 -23.47 -54.68
CA VAL A 234 10.54 -24.75 -54.59
C VAL A 234 9.71 -24.99 -55.84
N ALA A 235 9.00 -23.98 -56.35
CA ALA A 235 8.24 -24.07 -57.59
C ALA A 235 9.15 -24.33 -58.81
N ASP A 236 10.27 -23.62 -58.92
CA ASP A 236 11.25 -23.82 -59.99
C ASP A 236 11.86 -25.23 -59.95
N ASN A 237 12.22 -25.74 -58.76
CA ASN A 237 12.72 -27.10 -58.62
C ASN A 237 11.66 -28.14 -58.98
N LYS A 238 10.40 -27.93 -58.59
CA LYS A 238 9.30 -28.82 -58.96
C LYS A 238 9.09 -28.85 -60.47
N LYS A 239 9.16 -27.69 -61.14
CA LYS A 239 9.09 -27.59 -62.59
C LYS A 239 10.24 -28.36 -63.27
N LYS A 240 11.48 -28.14 -62.81
CA LYS A 240 12.65 -28.88 -63.31
C LYS A 240 12.52 -30.39 -63.09
N GLN A 241 12.00 -30.81 -61.95
CA GLN A 241 11.75 -32.23 -61.69
C GLN A 241 10.78 -32.81 -62.73
N ILE A 242 9.67 -32.10 -63.02
CA ILE A 242 8.71 -32.51 -64.05
C ILE A 242 9.39 -32.58 -65.43
N GLU A 243 10.18 -31.56 -65.82
CA GLU A 243 10.92 -31.56 -67.10
C GLU A 243 11.91 -32.73 -67.20
N PHE A 244 12.58 -33.11 -66.10
CA PHE A 244 13.46 -34.28 -66.04
C PHE A 244 12.70 -35.59 -66.15
N ASP A 245 11.54 -35.71 -65.51
CA ASP A 245 10.70 -36.90 -65.59
C ASP A 245 10.13 -37.06 -67.02
N GLU A 246 9.66 -35.98 -67.65
CA GLU A 246 9.22 -35.97 -69.05
C GLU A 246 10.33 -36.35 -70.04
N THR A 247 11.55 -35.85 -69.84
CA THR A 247 12.71 -36.24 -70.67
C THR A 247 13.14 -37.68 -70.43
N MET A 248 13.04 -38.18 -69.19
CA MET A 248 13.29 -39.58 -68.86
C MET A 248 12.29 -40.50 -69.56
N ASP A 249 10.99 -40.17 -69.53
CA ASP A 249 9.94 -40.91 -70.22
C ASP A 249 10.12 -40.92 -71.74
N ALA A 250 10.52 -39.78 -72.33
CA ALA A 250 10.83 -39.69 -73.75
C ALA A 250 12.00 -40.60 -74.14
N LEU A 251 13.10 -40.57 -73.39
CA LEU A 251 14.27 -41.44 -73.62
C LEU A 251 13.94 -42.92 -73.44
N GLN A 252 13.12 -43.28 -72.45
CA GLN A 252 12.66 -44.66 -72.27
C GLN A 252 11.79 -45.14 -73.44
N LYS A 253 10.96 -44.26 -74.00
CA LYS A 253 10.17 -44.57 -75.19
C LYS A 253 11.08 -44.79 -76.40
N GLU A 254 12.03 -43.88 -76.64
CA GLU A 254 13.02 -44.02 -77.73
C GLU A 254 13.86 -45.30 -77.58
N LEU A 255 14.26 -45.66 -76.36
CA LEU A 255 14.99 -46.91 -76.08
C LEU A 255 14.16 -48.14 -76.48
N LYS A 256 12.88 -48.21 -76.08
CA LYS A 256 11.97 -49.31 -76.46
C LYS A 256 11.74 -49.37 -77.97
N ASP A 257 11.65 -48.21 -78.63
CA ASP A 257 11.51 -48.12 -80.08
C ASP A 257 12.78 -48.67 -80.78
N CYS A 258 13.96 -48.27 -80.31
CA CYS A 258 15.25 -48.77 -80.80
C CYS A 258 15.43 -50.28 -80.55
N GLU A 259 15.01 -50.80 -79.40
CA GLU A 259 15.04 -52.24 -79.08
C GLU A 259 14.13 -53.04 -80.00
N ARG A 260 12.93 -52.52 -80.29
CA ARG A 260 11.99 -53.10 -81.25
C ARG A 260 12.57 -53.09 -82.65
N GLU A 261 13.09 -51.97 -83.12
CA GLU A 261 13.75 -51.87 -84.43
C GLU A 261 14.95 -52.82 -84.54
N ASN A 262 15.77 -52.93 -83.49
CA ASN A 262 16.89 -53.87 -83.44
C ASN A 262 16.40 -55.34 -83.50
N ALA A 263 15.31 -55.68 -82.79
CA ALA A 263 14.71 -57.00 -82.86
C ALA A 263 14.15 -57.32 -84.25
N GLU A 264 13.50 -56.34 -84.89
CA GLU A 264 13.00 -56.44 -86.27
C GLU A 264 14.15 -56.64 -87.26
N LEU A 265 15.23 -55.86 -87.16
CA LEU A 265 16.42 -55.99 -87.99
C LEU A 265 17.11 -57.34 -87.80
N LYS A 266 17.22 -57.84 -86.55
CA LYS A 266 17.73 -59.19 -86.27
C LYS A 266 16.86 -60.26 -86.92
N GLN A 267 15.53 -60.11 -86.89
CA GLN A 267 14.61 -61.03 -87.57
C GLN A 267 14.76 -60.96 -89.10
N ILE A 268 14.86 -59.76 -89.67
CA ILE A 268 15.11 -59.57 -91.11
C ILE A 268 16.43 -60.22 -91.52
N ALA A 269 17.51 -60.00 -90.75
CA ALA A 269 18.80 -60.61 -91.00
C ALA A 269 18.75 -62.14 -90.91
N LYS A 270 18.08 -62.71 -89.89
CA LYS A 270 17.85 -64.16 -89.76
C LYS A 270 17.04 -64.71 -90.95
N ASN A 271 16.03 -63.99 -91.41
CA ASN A 271 15.21 -64.41 -92.56
C ASN A 271 15.98 -64.28 -93.88
N PHE A 272 16.79 -63.23 -94.04
CA PHE A 272 17.63 -63.01 -95.20
C PHE A 272 18.73 -64.08 -95.28
N SER A 273 19.40 -64.42 -94.17
CA SER A 273 20.40 -65.49 -94.14
C SER A 273 19.79 -66.85 -94.48
N ARG A 274 18.61 -67.19 -93.93
CA ARG A 274 17.86 -68.40 -94.33
C ARG A 274 17.53 -68.40 -95.83
N LYS A 275 17.05 -67.27 -96.37
CA LYS A 275 16.70 -67.14 -97.78
C LYS A 275 17.92 -67.28 -98.69
N THR A 276 19.02 -66.61 -98.37
CA THR A 276 20.29 -66.68 -99.11
C THR A 276 20.90 -68.08 -99.06
N LEU A 277 20.85 -68.76 -97.91
CA LEU A 277 21.30 -70.16 -97.79
C LEU A 277 20.44 -71.10 -98.63
N LEU A 278 19.11 -70.88 -98.66
CA LEU A 278 18.21 -71.63 -99.56
C LEU A 278 18.53 -71.35 -101.03
N ASP A 279 18.77 -70.08 -101.42
CA ASP A 279 19.10 -69.71 -102.80
C ASP A 279 20.46 -70.29 -103.25
N ILE A 280 21.48 -70.28 -102.38
CA ILE A 280 22.79 -70.93 -102.64
C ILE A 280 22.64 -72.46 -102.72
N ALA A 281 21.85 -73.07 -101.83
CA ALA A 281 21.56 -74.49 -101.89
C ALA A 281 20.77 -74.88 -103.16
N LEU A 282 19.84 -74.03 -103.62
CA LEU A 282 19.12 -74.19 -104.88
C LEU A 282 20.04 -74.09 -106.10
N LEU A 283 21.00 -73.15 -106.10
CA LEU A 283 22.00 -73.00 -107.15
C LEU A 283 23.00 -74.17 -107.20
N ALA A 284 23.38 -74.72 -106.03
CA ALA A 284 24.26 -75.88 -105.94
C ALA A 284 23.57 -77.22 -106.30
N ALA A 285 22.24 -77.31 -106.14
CA ALA A 285 21.49 -78.55 -106.35
C ALA A 285 20.72 -78.65 -107.67
N GLY A 286 20.58 -77.58 -108.46
CA GLY A 286 19.96 -77.63 -109.79
C GLY A 286 18.49 -78.11 -109.81
N LEU A 287 17.68 -77.79 -108.80
CA LEU A 287 16.32 -78.33 -108.64
C LEU A 287 15.27 -77.28 -108.25
N LYS A 288 14.09 -77.41 -108.87
CA LYS A 288 12.89 -76.56 -108.73
C LYS A 288 12.11 -76.87 -107.43
N LEU A 289 11.51 -75.84 -106.83
CA LEU A 289 10.73 -75.85 -105.56
C LEU A 289 9.70 -76.99 -105.44
N ASN A 290 9.65 -77.63 -104.26
CA ASN A 290 8.36 -77.93 -103.61
C ASN A 290 8.48 -78.10 -102.09
N SER A 291 7.49 -77.56 -101.36
CA SER A 291 7.44 -77.38 -99.92
C SER A 291 7.26 -78.67 -99.12
N LYS A 292 8.02 -78.87 -98.02
CA LYS A 292 7.49 -79.22 -96.68
C LYS A 292 8.60 -79.45 -95.66
N LYS A 293 8.32 -79.01 -94.43
CA LYS A 293 9.00 -79.29 -93.15
C LYS A 293 10.34 -78.59 -92.92
N MET A 294 10.19 -77.41 -92.32
CA MET A 294 11.20 -76.65 -91.63
C MET A 294 10.91 -76.82 -90.14
N GLU A 295 11.67 -77.68 -89.47
CA GLU A 295 11.74 -77.78 -88.00
C GLU A 295 13.11 -78.40 -87.65
N ASP A 296 13.77 -77.77 -86.69
CA ASP A 296 15.01 -78.14 -86.01
C ASP A 296 16.33 -78.13 -86.79
N MET A 297 17.01 -76.98 -86.74
CA MET A 297 18.48 -76.89 -86.68
C MET A 297 18.88 -75.78 -85.71
N ASN A 298 18.80 -76.09 -84.42
CA ASN A 298 19.57 -75.42 -83.37
C ASN A 298 21.01 -75.89 -83.47
N GLY A 299 21.95 -74.99 -83.72
CA GLY A 299 23.37 -75.31 -83.66
C GLY A 299 24.29 -74.47 -84.53
N ILE A 300 24.05 -73.17 -84.71
CA ILE A 300 25.05 -72.24 -85.26
C ILE A 300 24.87 -70.85 -84.61
N GLU A 301 25.16 -70.74 -83.31
CA GLU A 301 25.20 -69.44 -82.61
C GLU A 301 26.59 -69.05 -82.07
N GLU A 302 27.65 -69.83 -82.34
CA GLU A 302 28.94 -69.64 -81.65
C GLU A 302 30.11 -69.13 -82.52
N VAL A 303 29.85 -68.51 -83.69
CA VAL A 303 30.93 -68.07 -84.60
C VAL A 303 30.88 -66.59 -84.98
N ILE A 304 29.86 -65.83 -84.57
CA ILE A 304 29.70 -64.42 -85.01
C ILE A 304 30.31 -63.39 -84.03
N ASP A 305 30.56 -63.74 -82.77
CA ASP A 305 31.03 -62.76 -81.76
C ASP A 305 32.53 -62.44 -81.80
N VAL A 306 33.33 -63.11 -82.64
CA VAL A 306 34.80 -62.94 -82.66
C VAL A 306 35.30 -61.96 -83.74
N LEU A 307 34.46 -61.56 -84.71
CA LEU A 307 34.91 -60.76 -85.87
C LEU A 307 34.50 -59.27 -85.86
N ALA A 308 33.71 -58.81 -84.88
CA ALA A 308 33.40 -57.37 -84.72
C ALA A 308 34.44 -56.61 -83.87
N GLY A 309 35.42 -57.31 -83.29
CA GLY A 309 36.47 -56.73 -82.47
C GLY A 309 37.74 -56.40 -83.27
N ARG A 310 38.04 -55.10 -83.37
CA ARG A 310 39.34 -54.46 -83.71
C ARG A 310 39.60 -54.11 -85.18
N SER A 311 39.45 -52.82 -85.53
CA SER A 311 40.57 -51.84 -85.52
C SER A 311 40.25 -50.60 -86.40
N VAL A 312 40.34 -49.39 -85.83
CA VAL A 312 41.36 -48.36 -86.14
C VAL A 312 40.89 -46.98 -85.62
N ARG A 313 41.79 -46.37 -84.83
CA ARG A 313 41.78 -45.01 -84.28
C ARG A 313 41.99 -43.95 -85.37
N VAL A 314 41.29 -42.81 -85.31
CA VAL A 314 41.84 -41.43 -85.33
C VAL A 314 40.78 -40.49 -84.70
N LEU A 315 41.15 -39.79 -83.62
CA LEU A 315 40.42 -38.67 -82.99
C LEU A 315 40.69 -37.36 -83.79
N PRO A 316 39.80 -36.34 -83.80
CA PRO A 316 39.35 -35.70 -82.56
C PRO A 316 37.93 -35.11 -82.51
N ASN A 317 37.49 -34.92 -81.25
CA ASN A 317 36.45 -34.01 -80.74
C ASN A 317 35.00 -34.50 -80.62
N LEU A 318 34.45 -34.11 -79.47
CA LEU A 318 33.10 -34.26 -78.90
C LEU A 318 32.72 -35.63 -78.30
N LEU A 319 32.50 -35.60 -76.98
CA LEU A 319 32.05 -36.71 -76.14
C LEU A 319 30.84 -37.42 -76.73
N ARG A 320 31.05 -38.70 -77.05
CA ARG A 320 30.06 -39.69 -77.42
C ARG A 320 29.90 -40.62 -76.21
N VAL A 321 28.81 -40.48 -75.45
CA VAL A 321 28.47 -41.39 -74.35
C VAL A 321 27.65 -42.52 -74.95
N GLY A 322 28.27 -43.68 -75.10
CA GLY A 322 27.67 -44.87 -75.69
C GLY A 322 28.68 -45.98 -75.88
N GLU A 323 29.39 -46.34 -74.81
CA GLU A 323 30.09 -47.62 -74.70
C GLU A 323 29.71 -48.27 -73.37
N THR A 324 29.55 -49.59 -73.40
CA THR A 324 29.40 -50.44 -72.23
C THR A 324 30.55 -50.15 -71.28
N VAL A 325 30.23 -49.57 -70.12
CA VAL A 325 31.20 -49.21 -69.10
C VAL A 325 31.84 -50.50 -68.58
N ASP A 326 33.13 -50.70 -68.87
CA ASP A 326 33.93 -51.79 -68.35
C ASP A 326 33.80 -51.84 -66.81
N ALA A 327 33.88 -53.02 -66.19
CA ALA A 327 33.72 -53.17 -64.73
C ALA A 327 34.70 -52.27 -63.92
N ALA A 328 35.82 -51.86 -64.53
CA ALA A 328 36.76 -50.89 -63.98
C ALA A 328 36.20 -49.46 -63.98
N ASP A 329 35.48 -49.02 -65.01
CA ASP A 329 34.93 -47.67 -65.13
C ASP A 329 33.61 -47.50 -64.35
N GLN A 330 32.83 -48.58 -64.17
CA GLN A 330 31.71 -48.59 -63.21
C GLN A 330 32.21 -48.38 -61.78
N GLY A 331 33.37 -48.98 -61.44
CA GLY A 331 34.05 -48.75 -60.16
C GLY A 331 34.48 -47.30 -59.96
N VAL A 332 34.92 -46.60 -61.03
CA VAL A 332 35.31 -45.19 -60.97
C VAL A 332 34.09 -44.28 -60.83
N ILE A 333 32.99 -44.54 -61.54
CA ILE A 333 31.75 -43.74 -61.44
C ILE A 333 31.06 -43.97 -60.09
N ILE A 334 30.97 -45.22 -59.61
CA ILE A 334 30.45 -45.54 -58.27
C ILE A 334 31.37 -44.97 -57.20
N GLY A 335 32.69 -45.01 -57.39
CA GLY A 335 33.67 -44.38 -56.51
C GLY A 335 33.57 -42.86 -56.49
N ALA A 336 33.31 -42.21 -57.62
CA ALA A 336 33.07 -40.78 -57.71
C ALA A 336 31.73 -40.38 -57.08
N TRP A 337 30.69 -41.19 -57.24
CA TRP A 337 29.38 -40.98 -56.59
C TRP A 337 29.46 -41.18 -55.07
N LEU A 338 30.21 -42.18 -54.60
CA LEU A 338 30.50 -42.39 -53.18
C LEU A 338 31.36 -41.25 -52.59
N LYS A 339 32.39 -40.79 -53.31
CA LYS A 339 33.16 -39.60 -52.90
C LYS A 339 32.32 -38.32 -52.89
N TRP A 340 31.42 -38.14 -53.86
CA TRP A 340 30.51 -37.00 -53.88
C TRP A 340 29.48 -37.08 -52.74
N LYS A 341 28.99 -38.29 -52.43
CA LYS A 341 28.12 -38.56 -51.29
C LYS A 341 28.84 -38.29 -49.96
N GLU A 342 30.07 -38.78 -49.78
CA GLU A 342 30.90 -38.48 -48.60
C GLU A 342 31.23 -37.00 -48.48
N TYR A 343 31.51 -36.31 -49.60
CA TYR A 343 31.74 -34.87 -49.62
C TYR A 343 30.49 -34.09 -49.25
N ARG A 344 29.34 -34.45 -49.82
CA ARG A 344 28.03 -33.84 -49.50
C ARG A 344 27.66 -34.07 -48.04
N ASP A 345 27.85 -35.28 -47.53
CA ASP A 345 27.53 -35.62 -46.15
C ASP A 345 28.54 -34.96 -45.19
N SER A 346 29.82 -34.81 -45.56
CA SER A 346 30.83 -34.03 -44.81
C SER A 346 30.50 -32.53 -44.77
N VAL A 347 30.03 -31.95 -45.88
CA VAL A 347 29.57 -30.55 -45.94
C VAL A 347 28.32 -30.37 -45.10
N ARG A 348 27.40 -31.34 -45.09
CA ARG A 348 26.21 -31.36 -44.23
C ARG A 348 26.59 -31.44 -42.75
N GLN A 349 27.54 -32.31 -42.40
CA GLN A 349 28.07 -32.44 -41.03
C GLN A 349 28.75 -31.14 -40.58
N LYS A 350 29.55 -30.50 -41.44
CA LYS A 350 30.20 -29.21 -41.14
C LYS A 350 29.20 -28.06 -41.02
N ASN A 351 28.11 -28.06 -41.79
CA ASN A 351 27.04 -27.07 -41.65
C ASN A 351 26.23 -27.28 -40.37
N ILE A 352 25.94 -28.54 -40.01
CA ILE A 352 25.30 -28.88 -38.73
C ILE A 352 26.21 -28.48 -37.57
N GLN A 353 27.50 -28.83 -37.61
CA GLN A 353 28.49 -28.37 -36.62
C GLN A 353 28.64 -26.85 -36.59
N ARG A 354 28.48 -26.13 -37.71
CA ARG A 354 28.43 -24.66 -37.73
C ARG A 354 27.17 -24.11 -37.08
N ILE A 355 26.02 -24.72 -37.29
CA ILE A 355 24.75 -24.31 -36.68
C ILE A 355 24.79 -24.61 -35.17
N GLU A 356 25.31 -25.78 -34.78
CA GLU A 356 25.51 -26.18 -33.38
C GLU A 356 26.59 -25.35 -32.67
N SER A 357 27.69 -25.00 -33.34
CA SER A 357 28.71 -24.08 -32.79
C SER A 357 28.23 -22.63 -32.75
N ARG A 358 27.31 -22.21 -33.63
CA ARG A 358 26.67 -20.89 -33.60
C ARG A 358 25.52 -20.82 -32.57
N ALA A 359 24.90 -21.96 -32.26
CA ALA A 359 24.01 -22.13 -31.10
C ALA A 359 24.80 -22.22 -29.77
N ALA A 360 26.01 -22.78 -29.79
CA ALA A 360 26.91 -22.84 -28.62
C ALA A 360 27.73 -21.55 -28.40
N THR A 361 27.78 -20.64 -29.36
CA THR A 361 28.41 -19.31 -29.25
C THR A 361 27.35 -18.21 -29.21
N SER A 362 26.37 -18.39 -28.32
CA SER A 362 25.68 -17.27 -27.70
C SER A 362 26.08 -17.26 -26.23
N PRO A 363 26.84 -16.27 -25.73
CA PRO A 363 27.02 -16.11 -24.30
C PRO A 363 25.76 -15.44 -23.75
N VAL A 364 24.67 -16.19 -23.66
CA VAL A 364 23.82 -16.05 -22.48
C VAL A 364 24.46 -16.99 -21.47
N GLN A 365 25.39 -16.46 -20.68
CA GLN A 365 25.84 -17.13 -19.47
C GLN A 365 24.64 -17.24 -18.51
N ALA A 366 23.84 -18.28 -18.68
CA ALA A 366 23.18 -18.93 -17.58
C ALA A 366 24.10 -20.10 -17.19
N THR A 367 25.04 -19.83 -16.29
CA THR A 367 25.80 -20.88 -15.62
C THR A 367 24.81 -21.83 -14.91
N PRO A 368 25.06 -23.15 -14.84
CA PRO A 368 24.27 -24.06 -14.00
C PRO A 368 24.38 -23.72 -12.49
N ILE A 369 25.34 -22.86 -12.15
CA ILE A 369 25.54 -22.29 -10.81
C ILE A 369 24.58 -21.10 -10.58
N GLY A 370 24.11 -20.40 -11.63
CA GLY A 370 23.21 -19.25 -11.55
C GLY A 370 21.72 -19.59 -11.41
N LEU A 371 21.28 -20.80 -11.78
CA LEU A 371 19.91 -21.26 -11.50
C LEU A 371 19.74 -21.78 -10.05
N ALA A 372 20.82 -22.26 -9.44
CA ALA A 372 20.85 -22.62 -8.02
C ALA A 372 21.00 -21.36 -7.15
N LEU A 373 21.94 -20.46 -7.49
CA LEU A 373 22.10 -19.18 -6.81
C LEU A 373 20.92 -18.24 -7.03
N GLY A 374 20.34 -18.16 -8.22
CA GLY A 374 19.15 -17.33 -8.45
C GLY A 374 17.91 -17.86 -7.73
N ARG A 375 17.82 -19.17 -7.48
CA ARG A 375 16.73 -19.76 -6.69
C ARG A 375 16.98 -19.63 -5.19
N GLU A 376 18.22 -19.75 -4.72
CA GLU A 376 18.59 -19.46 -3.32
C GLU A 376 18.50 -17.97 -3.01
N GLU A 377 18.96 -17.10 -3.90
CA GLU A 377 18.90 -15.64 -3.77
C GLU A 377 17.46 -15.14 -3.91
N ALA A 378 16.65 -15.73 -4.80
CA ALA A 378 15.21 -15.46 -4.83
C ALA A 378 14.50 -15.99 -3.57
N ALA A 379 14.86 -17.16 -3.05
CA ALA A 379 14.30 -17.67 -1.79
C ALA A 379 14.70 -16.81 -0.58
N LEU A 380 15.93 -16.30 -0.57
CA LEU A 380 16.45 -15.42 0.48
C LEU A 380 15.80 -14.04 0.40
N LEU A 381 15.60 -13.50 -0.81
CA LEU A 381 14.84 -12.27 -1.04
C LEU A 381 13.34 -12.46 -0.68
N GLU A 382 12.72 -13.59 -1.02
CA GLU A 382 11.35 -13.91 -0.62
C GLU A 382 11.22 -14.06 0.89
N GLN A 383 12.19 -14.70 1.55
CA GLN A 383 12.27 -14.81 3.00
C GLN A 383 12.43 -13.44 3.65
N GLN A 384 13.31 -12.59 3.12
CA GLN A 384 13.52 -11.23 3.63
C GLN A 384 12.29 -10.34 3.43
N LEU A 385 11.53 -10.56 2.34
CA LEU A 385 10.24 -9.91 2.10
C LEU A 385 9.16 -10.42 3.06
N ALA A 386 9.15 -11.72 3.38
CA ALA A 386 8.25 -12.31 4.37
C ALA A 386 8.54 -11.78 5.78
N GLU A 387 9.81 -11.73 6.19
CA GLU A 387 10.25 -11.17 7.46
C GLU A 387 9.93 -9.67 7.55
N SER A 388 10.10 -8.92 6.47
CA SER A 388 9.72 -7.49 6.39
C SER A 388 8.20 -7.31 6.54
N ARG A 389 7.39 -8.18 5.90
CA ARG A 389 5.93 -8.17 6.02
C ARG A 389 5.47 -8.53 7.43
N ASP A 390 6.10 -9.50 8.08
CA ASP A 390 5.76 -9.88 9.46
C ASP A 390 6.26 -8.87 10.49
N ALA A 391 7.39 -8.20 10.24
CA ALA A 391 7.82 -7.03 11.01
C ALA A 391 6.81 -5.88 10.89
N LEU A 392 6.32 -5.61 9.68
CA LEU A 392 5.29 -4.60 9.45
C LEU A 392 3.98 -4.96 10.15
N ARG A 393 3.55 -6.22 10.12
CA ARG A 393 2.37 -6.69 10.87
C ARG A 393 2.54 -6.52 12.38
N ARG A 394 3.69 -6.89 12.94
CA ARG A 394 4.00 -6.68 14.37
C ARG A 394 3.98 -5.21 14.75
N ALA A 395 4.63 -4.34 13.97
CA ALA A 395 4.61 -2.90 14.19
C ALA A 395 3.20 -2.31 14.06
N THR A 396 2.39 -2.82 13.13
CA THR A 396 0.99 -2.39 12.98
C THR A 396 0.15 -2.80 14.19
N LEU A 397 0.32 -4.02 14.71
CA LEU A 397 -0.36 -4.48 15.92
C LEU A 397 0.06 -3.70 17.16
N GLU A 398 1.34 -3.32 17.26
CA GLU A 398 1.85 -2.46 18.34
C GLU A 398 1.31 -1.03 18.24
N ILE A 399 1.22 -0.46 17.02
CA ILE A 399 0.55 0.83 16.81
C ILE A 399 -0.92 0.75 17.21
N ILE A 400 -1.61 -0.35 16.88
CA ILE A 400 -3.01 -0.58 17.28
C ILE A 400 -3.12 -0.72 18.81
N SER A 401 -2.21 -1.45 19.46
CA SER A 401 -2.24 -1.62 20.92
C SER A 401 -1.92 -0.32 21.66
N LEU A 402 -0.94 0.46 21.19
CA LEU A 402 -0.59 1.78 21.72
C LEU A 402 -1.71 2.80 21.48
N LYS A 403 -2.41 2.70 20.36
CA LYS A 403 -3.59 3.54 20.08
C LYS A 403 -4.77 3.14 20.96
N ALA A 404 -4.96 1.85 21.22
CA ALA A 404 -5.98 1.35 22.12
C ALA A 404 -5.68 1.72 23.59
N SER A 405 -4.42 1.65 24.02
CA SER A 405 -4.02 2.07 25.37
C SER A 405 -4.13 3.58 25.54
N ALA A 406 -3.74 4.39 24.54
CA ALA A 406 -3.98 5.83 24.57
C ALA A 406 -5.48 6.16 24.62
N HIS A 407 -6.31 5.42 23.88
CA HIS A 407 -7.77 5.59 23.92
C HIS A 407 -8.36 5.17 25.29
N PHE A 408 -7.84 4.11 25.90
CA PHE A 408 -8.22 3.66 27.24
C PHE A 408 -7.83 4.68 28.32
N ILE A 409 -6.60 5.22 28.26
CA ILE A 409 -6.11 6.26 29.17
C ILE A 409 -6.93 7.55 29.03
N CYS A 410 -7.27 7.96 27.80
CA CYS A 410 -8.15 9.10 27.56
C CYS A 410 -9.59 8.86 28.06
N ALA A 411 -10.10 7.62 27.94
CA ALA A 411 -11.40 7.25 28.47
C ALA A 411 -11.40 7.27 30.01
N GLU A 412 -10.37 6.75 30.67
CA GLU A 412 -10.19 6.80 32.13
C GLU A 412 -10.11 8.23 32.66
N LEU A 413 -9.31 9.10 32.02
CA LEU A 413 -9.21 10.52 32.35
C LEU A 413 -10.57 11.24 32.21
N SER A 414 -11.40 10.81 31.26
CA SER A 414 -12.76 11.33 31.06
C SER A 414 -13.77 10.76 32.06
N MET A 415 -13.63 9.48 32.45
CA MET A 415 -14.49 8.83 33.46
C MET A 415 -14.22 9.34 34.88
N ALA A 416 -12.97 9.73 35.19
CA ALA A 416 -12.61 10.32 36.48
C ALA A 416 -13.30 11.67 36.75
N GLN A 417 -13.75 12.39 35.72
CA GLN A 417 -14.43 13.69 35.86
C GLN A 417 -15.96 13.59 36.03
N ASN A 418 -16.57 12.41 35.87
CA ASN A 418 -18.03 12.32 35.75
C ASN A 418 -18.63 11.23 36.64
N ARG A 419 -18.66 11.49 37.95
CA ARG A 419 -19.19 10.53 38.94
C ARG A 419 -20.71 10.49 39.08
N ASN A 420 -21.50 11.21 38.28
CA ASN A 420 -22.97 11.09 38.31
C ASN A 420 -23.58 11.49 36.95
N GLY A 421 -23.83 10.52 36.07
CA GLY A 421 -24.59 10.75 34.85
C GLY A 421 -24.48 9.63 33.83
N VAL A 422 -25.64 9.15 33.36
CA VAL A 422 -25.80 8.16 32.29
C VAL A 422 -24.84 8.45 31.11
N ILE A 423 -24.07 7.43 30.71
CA ILE A 423 -23.15 7.49 29.58
C ILE A 423 -23.95 7.70 28.29
N ARG A 424 -23.83 8.89 27.69
CA ARG A 424 -24.10 9.09 26.26
C ARG A 424 -22.75 9.17 25.58
N LEU A 425 -22.48 8.26 24.63
CA LEU A 425 -21.30 8.36 23.78
C LEU A 425 -21.33 9.72 23.05
N PRO A 426 -20.28 10.54 23.16
CA PRO A 426 -20.09 11.67 22.26
C PRO A 426 -19.94 11.16 20.83
N ASP A 427 -20.72 11.69 19.90
CA ASP A 427 -20.69 11.39 18.45
C ASP A 427 -19.40 11.86 17.74
N MET A 428 -18.32 12.04 18.49
CA MET A 428 -17.03 12.51 17.98
C MET A 428 -15.94 11.53 18.40
N VAL A 429 -15.76 10.49 17.59
CA VAL A 429 -14.50 9.74 17.52
C VAL A 429 -13.97 9.80 16.09
N CYS A 430 -12.70 10.19 16.03
CA CYS A 430 -11.89 10.50 14.86
C CYS A 430 -11.79 9.30 13.88
N GLY A 431 -12.31 9.49 12.67
CA GLY A 431 -12.15 8.59 11.53
C GLY A 431 -12.80 9.17 10.26
N PRO A 432 -12.27 8.93 9.05
CA PRO A 432 -12.86 9.46 7.80
C PRO A 432 -14.24 8.88 7.46
N GLU A 433 -14.64 7.76 8.07
CA GLU A 433 -15.82 6.98 7.69
C GLU A 433 -17.10 7.32 8.48
N THR A 434 -17.03 8.04 9.60
CA THR A 434 -18.22 8.47 10.37
C THR A 434 -18.84 9.79 9.90
N LEU A 435 -18.29 10.43 8.85
CA LEU A 435 -18.79 11.68 8.29
C LEU A 435 -20.01 11.55 7.36
N LYS A 436 -20.55 10.34 7.13
CA LYS A 436 -21.77 10.17 6.31
C LYS A 436 -23.07 10.06 7.12
N GLY A 437 -23.00 10.17 8.44
CA GLY A 437 -24.15 10.03 9.35
C GLY A 437 -24.67 11.33 9.97
N LYS A 438 -24.14 12.51 9.61
CA LYS A 438 -24.83 13.77 9.92
C LYS A 438 -25.80 14.03 8.79
N GLU A 439 -27.08 13.76 9.04
CA GLU A 439 -28.11 14.58 8.41
C GLU A 439 -27.67 16.03 8.58
N ASN A 440 -27.38 16.70 7.45
CA ASN A 440 -27.03 18.10 7.45
C ASN A 440 -28.21 18.85 8.05
N ASP A 441 -28.11 19.26 9.32
CA ASP A 441 -29.12 20.12 9.92
C ASP A 441 -29.06 21.47 9.19
N ALA A 442 -29.86 21.56 8.12
CA ALA A 442 -29.87 22.70 7.22
C ALA A 442 -30.26 23.99 7.95
N ALA A 443 -31.02 23.87 9.05
CA ALA A 443 -31.40 25.01 9.88
C ALA A 443 -30.21 25.52 10.69
N LEU A 444 -29.45 24.63 11.33
CA LEU A 444 -28.24 24.99 12.06
C LEU A 444 -27.14 25.53 11.14
N GLU A 445 -26.97 24.92 9.97
CA GLU A 445 -26.01 25.36 8.95
C GLU A 445 -26.35 26.76 8.41
N ALA A 446 -27.64 27.06 8.20
CA ALA A 446 -28.10 28.39 7.81
C ALA A 446 -27.85 29.42 8.91
N ILE A 447 -28.11 29.09 10.18
CA ILE A 447 -27.82 29.96 11.33
C ILE A 447 -26.30 30.20 11.43
N SER A 448 -25.49 29.15 11.29
CA SER A 448 -24.02 29.23 11.33
C SER A 448 -23.46 30.18 10.26
N LYS A 449 -23.92 30.06 9.01
CA LYS A 449 -23.51 30.96 7.91
C LYS A 449 -23.86 32.42 8.18
N GLU A 450 -25.04 32.68 8.76
CA GLU A 450 -25.49 34.03 9.10
C GLU A 450 -24.67 34.61 10.28
N VAL A 451 -24.27 33.79 11.27
CA VAL A 451 -23.36 34.19 12.34
C VAL A 451 -22.00 34.60 11.77
N GLU A 452 -21.41 33.78 10.91
CA GLU A 452 -20.11 34.08 10.31
C GLU A 452 -20.15 35.33 9.42
N GLN A 453 -21.28 35.58 8.76
CA GLN A 453 -21.47 36.83 8.02
C GLN A 453 -21.55 38.05 8.95
N LEU A 454 -22.35 37.97 10.02
CA LEU A 454 -22.47 39.07 10.99
C LEU A 454 -21.16 39.34 11.74
N LYS A 455 -20.33 38.32 12.00
CA LYS A 455 -18.98 38.49 12.57
C LYS A 455 -18.04 39.23 11.62
N ARG A 456 -18.06 38.91 10.33
CA ARG A 456 -17.28 39.66 9.32
C ARG A 456 -17.69 41.13 9.26
N ASP A 457 -18.99 41.39 9.41
CA ASP A 457 -19.55 42.73 9.36
C ASP A 457 -19.45 43.51 10.69
N GLU A 458 -19.04 42.86 11.79
CA GLU A 458 -18.97 43.46 13.15
C GLU A 458 -18.06 44.70 13.19
N LEU A 459 -16.86 44.58 12.59
CA LEU A 459 -15.89 45.66 12.55
C LEU A 459 -16.43 46.92 11.86
N LYS A 460 -17.34 46.76 10.89
CA LYS A 460 -17.92 47.88 10.12
C LYS A 460 -18.81 48.77 10.99
N TYR A 461 -19.45 48.22 12.02
CA TYR A 461 -20.43 48.93 12.86
C TYR A 461 -19.95 49.18 14.29
N MET A 462 -18.72 48.79 14.63
CA MET A 462 -18.13 48.95 15.95
C MET A 462 -17.77 50.41 16.27
N VAL A 463 -17.17 51.13 15.32
CA VAL A 463 -16.71 52.52 15.51
C VAL A 463 -16.99 53.37 14.28
N PHE A 464 -17.60 54.53 14.46
CA PHE A 464 -17.75 55.54 13.41
C PHE A 464 -16.45 56.33 13.25
N ILE A 465 -15.90 56.37 12.04
CA ILE A 465 -14.73 57.18 11.69
C ILE A 465 -15.19 58.35 10.79
N PRO A 466 -15.20 59.60 11.29
CA PRO A 466 -15.57 60.77 10.49
C PRO A 466 -14.55 61.02 9.36
N ASN A 467 -15.02 61.35 8.15
CA ASN A 467 -14.12 61.78 7.08
C ASN A 467 -13.72 63.26 7.27
N PRO A 468 -12.44 63.57 7.55
CA PRO A 468 -11.99 64.93 7.84
C PRO A 468 -12.13 65.90 6.65
N SER A 469 -12.28 65.37 5.42
CA SER A 469 -12.42 66.19 4.21
C SER A 469 -13.85 66.68 3.95
N ARG A 470 -14.85 66.20 4.72
CA ARG A 470 -16.25 66.59 4.56
C ARG A 470 -16.64 67.75 5.48
N PRO A 471 -17.53 68.66 5.08
CA PRO A 471 -18.05 69.70 5.96
C PRO A 471 -18.91 69.12 7.11
N ARG A 472 -18.92 69.80 8.26
CA ARG A 472 -19.52 69.31 9.53
C ARG A 472 -20.96 68.82 9.41
N HIS A 473 -21.82 69.54 8.67
CA HIS A 473 -23.22 69.14 8.48
C HIS A 473 -23.36 67.82 7.71
N LEU A 474 -22.47 67.54 6.75
CA LEU A 474 -22.43 66.25 6.04
C LEU A 474 -21.87 65.14 6.92
N GLN A 475 -20.88 65.43 7.77
CA GLN A 475 -20.37 64.46 8.75
C GLN A 475 -21.43 64.06 9.78
N GLU A 476 -22.28 65.01 10.21
CA GLU A 476 -23.42 64.73 11.10
C GLU A 476 -24.48 63.87 10.40
N GLN A 477 -24.73 64.10 9.10
CA GLN A 477 -25.59 63.23 8.29
C GLN A 477 -25.01 61.82 8.12
N ASP A 478 -23.69 61.70 7.88
CA ASP A 478 -22.99 60.42 7.79
C ASP A 478 -23.02 59.65 9.12
N ARG A 479 -22.88 60.36 10.25
CA ARG A 479 -23.02 59.79 11.60
C ARG A 479 -24.44 59.28 11.84
N ALA A 480 -25.46 60.06 11.48
CA ALA A 480 -26.85 59.63 11.62
C ALA A 480 -27.15 58.40 10.75
N ARG A 481 -26.57 58.33 9.54
CA ARG A 481 -26.66 57.14 8.67
C ARG A 481 -25.98 55.94 9.31
N PHE A 482 -24.76 56.11 9.80
CA PHE A 482 -24.01 55.05 10.49
C PHE A 482 -24.80 54.49 11.68
N GLU A 483 -25.39 55.37 12.50
CA GLU A 483 -26.19 54.95 13.66
C GLU A 483 -27.40 54.12 13.23
N LYS A 484 -28.12 54.55 12.20
CA LYS A 484 -29.24 53.79 11.63
C LYS A 484 -28.81 52.42 11.09
N GLU A 485 -27.66 52.35 10.43
CA GLU A 485 -27.10 51.08 9.94
C GLU A 485 -26.65 50.17 11.09
N ARG A 486 -26.06 50.74 12.15
CA ARG A 486 -25.67 50.03 13.38
C ARG A 486 -26.88 49.47 14.12
N GLU A 487 -27.96 50.24 14.24
CA GLU A 487 -29.22 49.78 14.82
C GLU A 487 -29.82 48.63 14.00
N ALA A 488 -29.78 48.71 12.67
CA ALA A 488 -30.22 47.63 11.79
C ALA A 488 -29.36 46.37 11.97
N TYR A 489 -28.04 46.51 12.09
CA TYR A 489 -27.13 45.40 12.39
C TYR A 489 -27.45 44.75 13.76
N ASN A 490 -27.62 45.55 14.81
CA ASN A 490 -27.98 45.06 16.15
C ASN A 490 -29.32 44.33 16.15
N TYR A 491 -30.29 44.80 15.36
CA TYR A 491 -31.57 44.13 15.18
C TYR A 491 -31.38 42.74 14.53
N GLN A 492 -30.53 42.61 13.51
CA GLN A 492 -30.23 41.30 12.90
C GLN A 492 -29.57 40.35 13.90
N VAL A 493 -28.58 40.82 14.68
CA VAL A 493 -27.92 40.01 15.73
C VAL A 493 -28.93 39.52 16.76
N SER A 494 -29.84 40.38 17.21
CA SER A 494 -30.90 40.02 18.17
C SER A 494 -31.88 38.98 17.59
N ARG A 495 -32.27 39.16 16.32
CA ARG A 495 -33.14 38.23 15.60
C ARG A 495 -32.49 36.85 15.43
N LEU A 496 -31.21 36.81 15.06
CA LEU A 496 -30.43 35.58 14.95
C LEU A 496 -30.33 34.89 16.30
N ARG A 497 -29.97 35.63 17.36
CA ARG A 497 -29.90 35.11 18.73
C ARG A 497 -31.21 34.44 19.13
N THR A 498 -32.34 35.08 18.86
CA THR A 498 -33.68 34.52 19.16
C THR A 498 -33.92 33.21 18.40
N ARG A 499 -33.58 33.17 17.11
CA ARG A 499 -33.68 31.94 16.29
C ARG A 499 -32.79 30.81 16.81
N LEU A 500 -31.58 31.11 17.25
CA LEU A 500 -30.67 30.12 17.84
C LEU A 500 -31.21 29.58 19.17
N HIS A 501 -31.80 30.42 20.01
CA HIS A 501 -32.43 29.99 21.26
C HIS A 501 -33.66 29.12 20.99
N GLN A 502 -34.45 29.46 19.97
CA GLN A 502 -35.61 28.67 19.56
C GLN A 502 -35.19 27.30 19.01
N TYR A 503 -34.20 27.27 18.12
CA TYR A 503 -33.61 26.02 17.61
C TYR A 503 -33.09 25.14 18.76
N TRP A 504 -32.33 25.71 19.71
CA TRP A 504 -31.86 24.98 20.89
C TRP A 504 -33.01 24.39 21.73
N LYS A 505 -34.08 25.17 21.94
CA LYS A 505 -35.25 24.74 22.71
C LYS A 505 -35.97 23.57 22.03
N GLU A 506 -35.98 23.53 20.71
CA GLU A 506 -36.60 22.46 19.91
C GLU A 506 -35.73 21.19 19.87
N THR A 507 -34.42 21.33 19.66
CA THR A 507 -33.49 20.20 19.52
C THR A 507 -33.06 19.60 20.87
N CYS A 508 -33.01 20.41 21.93
CA CYS A 508 -32.56 20.01 23.26
C CYS A 508 -33.62 20.31 24.34
N PRO A 509 -34.77 19.60 24.35
CA PRO A 509 -35.83 19.85 25.30
C PRO A 509 -35.37 19.59 26.75
N GLY A 510 -35.66 20.53 27.65
CA GLY A 510 -35.34 20.41 29.08
C GLY A 510 -33.92 20.82 29.49
N GLN A 511 -33.03 21.14 28.54
CA GLN A 511 -31.71 21.69 28.86
C GLN A 511 -31.70 23.23 28.78
N PRO A 512 -31.11 23.92 29.78
CA PRO A 512 -30.93 25.37 29.70
C PRO A 512 -30.01 25.72 28.52
N PHE A 513 -30.21 26.91 27.94
CA PHE A 513 -29.33 27.38 26.87
C PHE A 513 -27.88 27.45 27.38
N PRO A 514 -26.88 26.93 26.63
CA PRO A 514 -25.51 26.85 27.12
C PRO A 514 -24.96 28.24 27.38
N ASN A 515 -24.55 28.50 28.61
CA ASN A 515 -23.80 29.70 28.98
C ASN A 515 -22.33 29.29 29.14
N LEU A 516 -21.49 29.64 28.17
CA LEU A 516 -20.06 29.27 28.12
C LEU A 516 -19.25 29.76 29.33
N PHE A 517 -19.79 30.73 30.07
CA PHE A 517 -19.29 31.16 31.35
C PHE A 517 -20.45 31.01 32.33
N GLY A 518 -20.30 30.27 33.43
CA GLY A 518 -21.33 30.07 34.47
C GLY A 518 -21.76 31.34 35.22
N LEU A 519 -21.88 32.46 34.52
CA LEU A 519 -22.45 33.71 35.00
C LEU A 519 -23.96 33.52 35.07
N SER A 520 -24.44 33.17 36.27
CA SER A 520 -25.86 33.24 36.61
C SER A 520 -26.45 34.53 36.04
N THR A 521 -27.56 34.42 35.31
CA THR A 521 -28.35 35.55 34.83
C THR A 521 -29.02 36.23 36.02
N VAL A 522 -28.22 36.92 36.84
CA VAL A 522 -28.73 37.94 37.74
C VAL A 522 -29.22 39.05 36.84
N LYS A 523 -30.54 39.27 36.82
CA LYS A 523 -31.12 40.50 36.26
C LYS A 523 -30.38 41.68 36.88
N LYS A 524 -29.42 42.25 36.15
CA LYS A 524 -28.82 43.54 36.48
C LYS A 524 -29.92 44.56 36.29
N GLU A 525 -30.54 45.00 37.38
CA GLU A 525 -31.06 46.36 37.39
C GLU A 525 -29.93 47.30 36.97
N PRO A 526 -30.18 48.28 36.10
CA PRO A 526 -29.14 49.19 35.66
C PRO A 526 -28.60 49.91 36.89
N ALA A 527 -27.35 49.59 37.25
CA ALA A 527 -26.66 50.28 38.33
C ALA A 527 -26.70 51.77 38.01
N LYS A 528 -27.41 52.55 38.85
CA LYS A 528 -27.42 54.02 38.77
C LYS A 528 -25.97 54.47 38.76
N VAL A 529 -25.49 54.94 37.61
CA VAL A 529 -24.20 55.57 37.47
C VAL A 529 -24.19 56.74 38.45
N ARG A 530 -23.39 56.64 39.52
CA ARG A 530 -23.20 57.75 40.44
C ARG A 530 -22.49 58.84 39.64
N ASP A 531 -23.09 60.02 39.58
CA ASP A 531 -22.60 61.15 38.80
C ASP A 531 -21.24 61.60 39.35
N VAL A 532 -20.14 61.18 38.74
CA VAL A 532 -18.77 61.51 39.20
C VAL A 532 -18.42 62.89 38.67
N ARG A 533 -18.72 63.93 39.44
CA ARG A 533 -18.24 65.29 39.20
C ARG A 533 -16.98 65.57 39.98
N TYR A 534 -16.12 66.45 39.46
CA TYR A 534 -14.91 66.89 40.14
C TYR A 534 -15.26 67.46 41.53
N GLY A 535 -14.60 66.97 42.58
CA GLY A 535 -14.89 67.33 43.97
C GLY A 535 -16.03 66.54 44.66
N SER A 536 -16.76 65.68 43.94
CA SER A 536 -17.73 64.77 44.55
C SER A 536 -17.05 63.70 45.40
N GLU A 537 -17.78 63.12 46.35
CA GLU A 537 -17.25 62.06 47.22
C GLU A 537 -16.84 60.81 46.42
N ALA A 538 -17.57 60.50 45.36
CA ALA A 538 -17.19 59.45 44.42
C ALA A 538 -15.87 59.74 43.68
N PHE A 539 -15.59 61.01 43.36
CA PHE A 539 -14.31 61.42 42.76
C PHE A 539 -13.17 61.32 43.77
N LYS A 540 -13.37 61.81 44.99
CA LYS A 540 -12.38 61.72 46.08
C LYS A 540 -12.02 60.28 46.42
N ASP A 541 -13.01 59.39 46.45
CA ASP A 541 -12.82 57.95 46.69
C ASP A 541 -12.03 57.24 45.58
N ILE A 542 -12.09 57.74 44.35
CA ILE A 542 -11.31 57.22 43.23
C ILE A 542 -9.87 57.73 43.36
N CYS A 543 -9.68 59.04 43.57
CA CYS A 543 -8.37 59.66 43.78
C CYS A 543 -7.61 58.99 44.94
N ASN A 544 -8.27 58.79 46.09
CA ASN A 544 -7.68 58.14 47.25
C ASN A 544 -7.29 56.68 46.98
N ARG A 545 -8.14 55.92 46.25
CA ARG A 545 -7.81 54.54 45.87
C ARG A 545 -6.62 54.45 44.91
N TRP A 546 -6.41 55.49 44.11
CA TRP A 546 -5.35 55.55 43.11
C TRP A 546 -4.10 56.25 43.64
N GLY A 547 -4.07 56.58 44.94
CA GLY A 547 -2.94 57.23 45.59
C GLY A 547 -2.70 58.67 45.15
N VAL A 548 -3.68 59.29 44.49
CA VAL A 548 -3.62 60.67 44.00
C VAL A 548 -4.35 61.56 45.01
N LYS A 549 -3.71 62.63 45.50
CA LYS A 549 -4.40 63.61 46.34
C LYS A 549 -5.46 64.34 45.49
N ALA A 550 -6.72 64.20 45.91
CA ALA A 550 -7.88 64.80 45.26
C ALA A 550 -7.90 66.32 45.32
#